data_AF-A0A235INR4-F1
#
_entry.id   AF-A0A235INR4-F1
#
_cell.length_a   1.000
_cell.length_b   1.000
_cell.length_c   1.000
_cell.angle_alpha   90.00
_cell.angle_beta   90.00
_cell.angle_gamma   90.00
#
_symmetry.space_group_name_H-M   'P 1'
#
loop_
_entity.id
_entity.type
_entity.pdbx_description
1 polymer ?
#
loop_
_entity_poly.entity_id
_entity_poly.type
_entity_poly.pdbx_seq_one_letter_code
_entity_poly.pdbx_strand_id
1 'polypeptide(L)' 'MDTEAGFSNSWWERVKYYARLAIKRVESGVESVKELLSTLTIDERCGVMLEFEDLDLEKFAQLVADAPQWTEWMA' A
#
# COMPACT_ATOMS: atom_id res chain seq x y z
N MET A 1 23.81 9.82 17.87
CA MET A 1 24.37 9.35 16.58
C MET A 1 23.17 9.20 15.67
N ASP A 2 22.80 10.29 14.99
CA ASP A 2 21.60 10.40 14.16
C ASP A 2 21.83 9.75 12.80
N THR A 3 21.93 8.42 12.77
CA THR A 3 22.14 7.64 11.54
C THR A 3 20.86 6.92 11.10
N GLU A 4 19.70 7.29 11.66
CA GLU A 4 18.38 6.70 11.35
C GLU A 4 17.55 7.54 10.35
N ALA A 5 17.88 8.83 10.17
CA ALA A 5 17.07 9.74 9.34
C ALA A 5 17.11 9.42 7.83
N GLY A 6 18.17 8.75 7.35
CA GLY A 6 18.34 8.43 5.93
C GLY A 6 17.51 7.22 5.47
N PHE A 7 17.37 6.20 6.32
CA PHE A 7 16.62 4.99 5.98
C PHE A 7 15.11 5.26 5.97
N SER A 8 14.61 6.00 6.96
CA SER A 8 13.18 6.35 7.10
C SER A 8 12.64 7.14 5.90
N ASN A 9 13.42 8.08 5.34
CA ASN A 9 12.97 8.85 4.17
C ASN A 9 12.86 7.97 2.92
N SER A 10 13.83 7.08 2.68
CA SER A 10 13.81 6.22 1.49
C SER A 10 12.65 5.21 1.51
N TRP A 11 12.36 4.65 2.70
CA TRP A 11 11.23 3.75 2.90
C TRP A 11 9.90 4.47 2.70
N TRP A 12 9.73 5.65 3.30
CA TRP A 12 8.49 6.40 3.21
C TRP A 12 8.19 6.89 1.79
N GLU A 13 9.22 7.33 1.04
CA GLU A 13 9.04 7.70 -0.36
C GLU A 13 8.69 6.49 -1.24
N ARG A 14 9.21 5.29 -0.94
CA ARG A 14 8.75 4.05 -1.59
C ARG A 14 7.29 3.76 -1.27
N VAL A 15 6.88 3.86 0.00
CA VAL A 15 5.49 3.65 0.43
C VAL A 15 4.54 4.58 -0.34
N LYS A 16 4.82 5.89 -0.38
CA LYS A 16 4.02 6.85 -1.14
C LYS A 16 3.94 6.52 -2.63
N TYR A 17 5.05 6.11 -3.23
CA TYR A 17 5.09 5.71 -4.63
C TYR A 17 4.16 4.51 -4.88
N TYR A 18 4.26 3.47 -4.06
CA TYR A 18 3.46 2.26 -4.21
C TYR A 18 1.98 2.46 -3.82
N ALA A 19 1.66 3.33 -2.87
CA ALA A 19 0.28 3.73 -2.56
C ALA A 19 -0.40 4.35 -3.78
N ARG A 20 0.26 5.29 -4.47
CA ARG A 20 -0.25 5.86 -5.72
C ARG A 20 -0.43 4.83 -6.83
N LEU A 21 0.43 3.80 -6.88
CA LEU A 21 0.26 2.70 -7.82
C LEU A 21 -0.91 1.80 -7.43
N ALA A 22 -1.10 1.48 -6.15
CA ALA A 22 -2.21 0.68 -5.65
C ALA A 22 -3.56 1.34 -5.98
N ILE A 23 -3.68 2.66 -5.74
CA ILE A 23 -4.85 3.48 -6.10
C ILE A 23 -5.21 3.35 -7.59
N LYS A 24 -4.20 3.40 -8.47
CA LYS A 24 -4.41 3.24 -9.91
C LYS A 24 -4.85 1.82 -10.28
N ARG A 25 -4.32 0.81 -9.56
CA ARG A 25 -4.61 -0.60 -9.84
C ARG A 25 -5.99 -1.06 -9.38
N VAL A 26 -6.67 -0.33 -8.49
CA VAL A 26 -8.08 -0.62 -8.16
C VAL A 26 -8.96 -0.66 -9.42
N GLU A 27 -8.72 0.23 -10.39
CA GLU A 27 -9.46 0.24 -11.67
C GLU A 27 -9.18 -1.01 -12.53
N SER A 28 -8.03 -1.66 -12.30
CA SER A 28 -7.66 -2.93 -12.94
C SER A 28 -8.11 -4.16 -12.15
N GLY A 29 -8.76 -3.95 -10.99
CA GLY A 29 -9.29 -4.99 -10.13
C GLY A 29 -8.38 -5.37 -8.96
N VAL A 30 -9.02 -5.98 -7.95
CA VAL A 30 -8.41 -6.43 -6.68
C VAL A 30 -7.13 -7.24 -6.88
N GLU A 31 -7.12 -8.19 -7.82
CA GLU A 31 -5.95 -9.06 -8.03
C GLU A 31 -4.72 -8.27 -8.47
N SER A 32 -4.90 -7.19 -9.25
CA SER A 32 -3.80 -6.33 -9.66
C SER A 32 -3.16 -5.60 -8.47
N VAL A 33 -3.97 -5.20 -7.49
CA VAL A 33 -3.51 -4.60 -6.22
C VAL A 33 -2.77 -5.65 -5.39
N LYS A 34 -3.33 -6.86 -5.27
CA LYS A 34 -2.71 -7.96 -4.54
C LYS A 34 -1.36 -8.38 -5.14
N GLU A 35 -1.27 -8.49 -6.47
CA GLU A 35 -0.02 -8.74 -7.18
C GLU A 35 1.02 -7.65 -6.90
N LEU A 36 0.62 -6.37 -6.91
CA LEU A 36 1.52 -5.26 -6.56
C LEU A 36 2.09 -5.46 -5.15
N LEU A 37 1.22 -5.67 -4.17
CA LEU A 37 1.58 -5.83 -2.77
C LEU A 37 2.49 -7.05 -2.56
N SER A 38 2.27 -8.14 -3.31
CA SER A 38 3.08 -9.35 -3.22
C SER A 38 4.57 -9.13 -3.52
N THR A 39 4.92 -8.08 -4.27
CA THR A 39 6.31 -7.70 -4.58
C THR A 39 7.01 -6.93 -3.46
N LEU A 40 6.28 -6.52 -2.43
CA LEU A 40 6.75 -5.69 -1.33
C LEU A 40 7.03 -6.51 -0.07
N THR A 41 7.85 -5.95 0.83
CA THR A 41 8.01 -6.48 2.19
C THR A 41 6.73 -6.24 3.00
N ILE A 42 6.53 -7.00 4.08
CA ILE A 42 5.36 -6.85 4.97
C ILE A 42 5.23 -5.41 5.47
N ASP A 43 6.33 -4.80 5.94
CA ASP A 43 6.32 -3.42 6.42
C ASP A 43 5.88 -2.44 5.33
N GLU A 44 6.37 -2.63 4.10
CA GLU A 44 5.97 -1.78 2.96
C GLU A 44 4.51 -1.98 2.57
N ARG A 45 3.98 -3.21 2.61
CA ARG A 45 2.55 -3.46 2.34
C ARG A 45 1.68 -2.73 3.34
N CYS A 46 2.00 -2.83 4.63
CA CYS A 46 1.30 -2.13 5.69
C CYS A 46 1.36 -0.61 5.49
N GLY A 47 2.55 -0.07 5.22
CA GLY A 47 2.71 1.36 4.94
C GLY A 47 1.91 1.82 3.71
N VAL A 48 1.92 1.02 2.65
CA VAL A 48 1.18 1.30 1.41
C VAL A 48 -0.33 1.33 1.64
N MET A 49 -0.87 0.38 2.43
CA MET A 49 -2.30 0.36 2.73
C MET A 49 -2.73 1.54 3.59
N LEU A 50 -1.91 1.95 4.57
CA LEU A 50 -2.17 3.14 5.39
C LEU A 50 -2.13 4.43 4.55
N GLU A 51 -1.07 4.63 3.76
CA GLU A 51 -0.94 5.82 2.90
C GLU A 51 -2.00 5.82 1.78
N PHE A 52 -2.45 4.65 1.31
CA PHE A 52 -3.57 4.56 0.38
C PHE A 52 -4.84 5.10 1.05
N GLU A 53 -5.22 4.59 2.22
CA GLU A 53 -6.40 5.08 2.96
C GLU A 53 -6.36 6.62 3.14
N ASP A 54 -5.20 7.16 3.50
CA ASP A 54 -5.00 8.61 3.68
C ASP A 54 -5.13 9.42 2.37
N LEU A 55 -4.65 8.88 1.24
CA LEU A 55 -4.64 9.58 -0.05
C LEU A 55 -5.99 9.51 -0.78
N ASP A 56 -6.70 8.39 -0.68
CA ASP A 56 -7.96 8.15 -1.41
C ASP A 56 -8.87 7.17 -0.66
N LEU A 57 -9.58 7.70 0.34
CA LEU A 57 -10.50 6.95 1.18
C LEU A 57 -11.63 6.27 0.38
N GLU A 58 -12.10 6.87 -0.71
CA GLU A 58 -13.19 6.31 -1.51
C GLU A 58 -12.74 5.04 -2.25
N LYS A 59 -11.58 5.10 -2.93
CA LYS A 59 -11.02 3.91 -3.59
C LYS A 59 -10.54 2.87 -2.59
N PHE A 60 -10.06 3.28 -1.42
CA PHE A 60 -9.74 2.36 -0.35
C PHE A 60 -11.00 1.62 0.12
N ALA A 61 -12.10 2.34 0.39
CA ALA A 61 -13.37 1.73 0.76
C ALA A 61 -13.89 0.77 -0.32
N GLN A 62 -13.72 1.10 -1.60
CA GLN A 62 -14.02 0.19 -2.70
C GLN A 62 -13.18 -1.09 -2.64
N LEU A 63 -11.86 -0.97 -2.48
CA LEU A 63 -10.97 -2.13 -2.35
C LEU A 63 -11.39 -3.02 -1.17
N VAL A 64 -11.73 -2.44 -0.03
CA VAL A 64 -12.16 -3.18 1.17
C VAL A 64 -13.51 -3.86 0.94
N ALA A 65 -14.43 -3.23 0.21
CA ALA A 65 -15.71 -3.83 -0.14
C ALA A 65 -15.55 -5.02 -1.11
N ASP A 66 -14.67 -4.87 -2.11
CA ASP A 66 -14.41 -5.90 -3.12
C ASP A 66 -13.52 -7.04 -2.58
N ALA A 67 -12.69 -6.76 -1.56
CA ALA A 67 -11.83 -7.72 -0.90
C ALA A 67 -11.81 -7.55 0.64
N PRO A 68 -12.87 -7.98 1.34
CA PRO A 68 -12.94 -7.86 2.81
C PRO A 68 -11.78 -8.53 3.55
N GLN A 69 -11.19 -9.56 2.94
CA GLN A 69 -10.03 -10.31 3.44
C GLN A 69 -8.67 -9.67 3.13
N TRP A 70 -8.61 -8.42 2.67
CA TRP A 70 -7.36 -7.76 2.26
C TRP A 70 -6.26 -7.77 3.34
N THR A 71 -6.65 -7.80 4.62
CA THR A 71 -5.72 -7.87 5.76
C THR A 71 -4.88 -9.14 5.76
N GLU A 72 -5.36 -10.24 5.16
CA GLU A 72 -4.60 -11.48 5.00
C GLU A 72 -3.40 -11.31 4.08
N TRP A 73 -3.35 -10.27 3.23
CA TRP A 73 -2.21 -10.00 2.34
C TRP A 73 -1.04 -9.34 3.06
N MET A 74 -1.26 -8.91 4.31
CA MET A 74 -0.23 -8.32 5.17
C MET A 74 0.59 -9.38 5.91
N ALA A 75 0.26 -10.66 5.74
CA ALA A 75 0.99 -11.80 6.32
C ALA A 75 2.13 -12.31 5.42
#